data_AF-A0A7Y2VI44-F1
#
_entry.id   AF-A0A7Y2VI44-F1
#
_cell.length_a   1.000
_cell.length_b   1.000
_cell.length_c   1.000
_cell.angle_alpha   90.00
_cell.angle_beta   90.00
_cell.angle_gamma   90.00
#
_symmetry.space_group_name_H-M   'P 1'
#
loop_
_entity.id
_entity.type
_entity.pdbx_description
1 polymer ?
#
loop_
_entity_poly.entity_id
_entity_poly.type
_entity_poly.pdbx_seq_one_letter_code
_entity_poly.pdbx_strand_id
1 'polypeptide(L)'
;MFDVGFTEILLLSLVGLMVLGPERLPRVARTLGGMARKARSSWFSLKRSIEAEMRAEELKEPLKHFQNEIKDTVDDLRSGVDAVRDFDPLKQGSAEKPDDPETKSS
;
A
#
# COMPACT_ATOMS: atom_id res chain seq x y z
N MET A 1 -8.94 4.43 0.87
CA MET A 1 -9.77 4.51 -0.35
C MET A 1 -9.51 3.25 -1.18
N PHE A 2 -10.17 2.15 -0.79
CA PHE A 2 -10.21 0.89 -1.55
C PHE A 2 -11.64 0.37 -1.44
N ASP A 3 -12.56 1.11 -2.05
CA ASP A 3 -13.96 0.67 -2.18
C ASP A 3 -14.03 -0.28 -3.38
N VAL A 4 -13.47 -1.47 -3.21
CA VAL A 4 -13.52 -2.51 -4.26
C VAL A 4 -14.89 -3.16 -4.17
N GLY A 5 -15.85 -2.59 -4.89
CA GLY A 5 -17.20 -3.12 -5.00
C GLY A 5 -17.26 -4.40 -5.84
N PHE A 6 -18.40 -5.10 -5.77
CA PHE A 6 -18.66 -6.27 -6.61
C PHE A 6 -18.46 -5.96 -8.11
N THR A 7 -18.88 -4.77 -8.54
CA THR A 7 -18.71 -4.28 -9.91
C THR A 7 -17.23 -4.15 -10.31
N GLU A 8 -16.38 -3.64 -9.42
CA GLU A 8 -14.93 -3.51 -9.64
C GLU A 8 -14.29 -4.89 -9.84
N ILE A 9 -14.64 -5.87 -8.99
CA ILE A 9 -14.14 -7.25 -9.10
C ILE A 9 -14.56 -7.87 -10.44
N LEU A 10 -15.81 -7.63 -10.87
CA LEU A 10 -16.32 -8.12 -12.15
C LEU A 10 -15.56 -7.52 -13.33
N LEU A 11 -15.34 -6.20 -13.32
CA LEU A 11 -14.61 -5.49 -14.36
C LEU A 11 -13.14 -5.95 -14.44
N LEU A 12 -12.47 -6.05 -13.30
CA LEU A 12 -11.10 -6.58 -13.22
C LEU A 12 -11.02 -8.02 -13.70
N SER A 13 -12.01 -8.86 -13.36
CA SER A 13 -12.08 -10.23 -13.84
C SER A 13 -12.22 -10.26 -15.36
N LEU A 14 -13.07 -9.41 -15.94
CA LEU A 14 -13.27 -9.33 -17.38
C LEU A 14 -11.99 -8.91 -18.12
N VAL A 15 -11.31 -7.87 -17.61
CA VAL A 15 -10.04 -7.38 -18.15
C VAL A 15 -8.96 -8.45 -18.02
N GLY A 16 -8.86 -9.10 -16.86
CA GLY A 16 -7.93 -10.20 -16.63
C GLY A 16 -8.16 -11.38 -17.58
N LEU A 17 -9.42 -11.74 -17.83
CA LEU A 17 -9.79 -12.77 -18.80
C LEU A 17 -9.44 -12.37 -20.23
N MET A 18 -9.55 -11.09 -20.60
CA MET A 18 -9.21 -10.61 -21.94
C MET A 18 -7.69 -10.55 -22.18
N VAL A 19 -6.93 -10.05 -21.21
CA VAL A 19 -5.46 -9.90 -21.32
C VAL A 19 -4.76 -11.24 -21.21
N LEU A 20 -5.08 -12.00 -20.17
CA LEU A 20 -4.40 -13.27 -19.87
C LEU A 20 -5.07 -14.44 -20.58
N GLY A 21 -6.37 -14.36 -20.87
CA GLY A 21 -7.16 -15.45 -21.43
C GLY A 21 -7.86 -16.29 -20.34
N PRO A 22 -9.09 -16.77 -20.60
CA PRO A 22 -9.88 -17.55 -19.63
C PRO A 22 -9.22 -18.87 -19.21
N GLU A 23 -8.40 -19.46 -20.07
CA GLU A 23 -7.70 -20.72 -19.78
C GLU A 23 -6.43 -20.52 -18.94
N ARG A 24 -5.84 -19.32 -18.96
CA ARG A 24 -4.52 -19.06 -18.36
C ARG A 24 -4.64 -18.49 -16.94
N LEU A 25 -5.65 -17.66 -16.69
CA LEU A 25 -5.97 -17.10 -15.37
C LEU A 25 -6.11 -18.19 -14.27
N PRO A 26 -6.89 -19.27 -14.45
CA PRO A 26 -6.99 -20.34 -13.45
C PRO A 26 -5.67 -21.10 -13.27
N ARG A 27 -4.83 -21.17 -14.31
CA ARG A 27 -3.51 -21.80 -14.23
C ARG A 27 -2.56 -20.99 -13.36
N VAL A 28 -2.52 -19.67 -13.55
CA VAL A 28 -1.72 -18.75 -12.73
C VAL A 28 -2.20 -18.75 -11.28
N ALA A 29 -3.52 -18.70 -11.05
CA ALA A 29 -4.10 -18.79 -9.71
C ALA A 29 -3.73 -20.11 -9.00
N ARG A 30 -3.71 -21.23 -9.71
CA ARG A 30 -3.26 -22.53 -9.16
C ARG A 30 -1.77 -22.54 -8.83
N THR A 31 -0.93 -21.94 -9.67
CA THR A 31 0.52 -21.84 -9.42
C THR A 31 0.80 -20.97 -8.19
N LEU A 32 0.25 -19.77 -8.16
CA LEU A 32 0.39 -18.84 -7.03
C LEU A 32 -0.24 -19.42 -5.76
N GLY A 33 -1.42 -20.05 -5.87
CA GLY A 33 -2.09 -20.73 -4.77
C GLY A 33 -1.28 -21.90 -4.22
N GLY A 34 -0.62 -22.68 -5.09
CA GLY A 34 0.29 -23.74 -4.69
C GLY A 34 1.52 -23.22 -3.94
N MET A 35 2.11 -22.12 -4.40
CA MET A 35 3.23 -21.45 -3.73
C MET A 35 2.80 -20.87 -2.38
N ALA A 36 1.68 -20.16 -2.33
CA ALA A 36 1.11 -19.61 -1.10
C ALA A 36 0.75 -20.72 -0.10
N ARG A 37 0.25 -21.87 -0.56
CA ARG A 37 -0.05 -23.03 0.29
C ARG A 37 1.22 -23.61 0.91
N LYS A 38 2.28 -23.77 0.11
CA LYS A 38 3.58 -24.24 0.61
C LYS A 38 4.16 -23.27 1.61
N ALA A 39 4.18 -21.97 1.28
CA ALA A 39 4.60 -20.92 2.20
C ALA A 39 3.82 -21.03 3.51
N ARG A 40 2.47 -21.02 3.45
CA ARG A 40 1.60 -21.14 4.62
C ARG A 40 1.93 -22.36 5.48
N SER A 41 2.21 -23.51 4.87
CA SER A 41 2.65 -24.71 5.59
C SER A 41 3.98 -24.52 6.30
N SER A 42 4.95 -23.85 5.67
CA SER A 42 6.22 -23.47 6.30
C SER A 42 5.98 -22.55 7.50
N TRP A 43 5.18 -21.49 7.36
CA TRP A 43 4.79 -20.61 8.48
C TRP A 43 4.15 -21.37 9.65
N PHE A 44 3.28 -22.35 9.37
CA PHE A 44 2.70 -23.20 10.42
C PHE A 44 3.72 -24.13 11.08
N SER A 45 4.68 -24.68 10.33
CA SER A 45 5.76 -25.50 10.89
C SER A 45 6.70 -24.68 11.76
N LEU A 46 7.11 -23.49 11.31
CA LEU A 46 7.89 -22.55 12.10
C LEU A 46 7.14 -22.17 13.37
N LYS A 47 5.83 -21.85 13.28
CA LYS A 47 5.01 -21.56 14.47
C LYS A 47 5.00 -22.73 15.46
N ARG A 48 4.88 -23.97 14.99
CA ARG A 48 4.90 -25.17 15.86
C ARG A 48 6.27 -25.41 16.49
N SER A 49 7.36 -25.19 15.76
CA SER A 49 8.72 -25.25 16.31
C SER A 49 8.96 -24.13 17.31
N ILE A 50 8.53 -22.92 16.98
CA ILE A 50 8.54 -21.74 17.86
C ILE A 50 7.73 -22.01 19.14
N GLU A 51 6.55 -22.61 19.06
CA GLU A 51 5.70 -22.93 20.22
C GLU A 51 6.24 -24.09 21.05
N ALA A 52 7.03 -24.99 20.44
CA ALA A 52 7.75 -26.06 21.13
C ALA A 52 9.05 -25.56 21.80
N GLU A 53 9.68 -24.51 21.28
CA GLU A 53 10.94 -23.93 21.78
C GLU A 53 10.72 -22.71 22.70
N MET A 54 9.62 -21.96 22.51
CA MET A 54 9.30 -20.78 23.32
C MET A 54 8.73 -21.15 24.68
N ARG A 55 9.67 -21.36 25.59
CA ARG A 55 9.75 -20.48 26.76
C ARG A 55 10.19 -19.08 26.30
N ALA A 56 9.21 -18.31 25.83
CA ALA A 56 9.02 -16.85 25.85
C ALA A 56 10.12 -15.78 25.55
N GLU A 57 11.42 -16.04 25.43
CA GLU A 57 12.40 -14.91 25.40
C GLU A 57 12.96 -14.50 24.02
N GLU A 58 13.07 -15.39 23.03
CA GLU A 58 13.94 -15.12 21.85
C GLU A 58 13.25 -14.53 20.60
N LEU A 59 11.91 -14.51 20.51
CA LEU A 59 11.20 -13.95 19.35
C LEU A 59 10.72 -12.52 19.52
N LYS A 60 10.80 -11.94 20.73
CA LYS A 60 10.44 -10.52 20.93
C LYS A 60 11.45 -9.57 20.27
N GLU A 61 12.73 -9.91 20.27
CA GLU A 61 13.76 -9.05 19.67
C GLU A 61 13.64 -8.94 18.14
N PRO A 62 13.56 -10.04 17.35
CA PRO A 62 13.48 -9.95 15.89
C PRO A 62 12.21 -9.25 15.41
N LEU A 63 11.07 -9.51 16.05
CA LEU A 63 9.79 -8.86 15.72
C LEU A 63 9.80 -7.36 16.05
N LYS A 64 10.49 -6.95 17.11
CA LYS A 64 10.62 -5.54 17.50
C LYS A 64 11.58 -4.79 16.56
N HIS A 65 12.69 -5.43 16.17
CA HIS A 65 13.59 -4.87 15.15
C HIS A 65 12.89 -4.68 13.81
N PHE A 66 12.16 -5.68 13.32
CA PHE A 66 11.43 -5.58 12.05
C PHE A 66 10.31 -4.53 12.10
N GLN A 67 9.61 -4.41 13.22
CA GLN A 67 8.61 -3.33 13.40
C GLN A 67 9.23 -1.94 13.37
N ASN A 68 10.39 -1.76 14.02
CA ASN A 68 11.09 -0.48 14.01
C ASN A 68 11.57 -0.12 12.60
N GLU A 69 12.19 -1.07 11.89
CA GLU A 69 12.69 -0.86 10.53
C GLU A 69 11.58 -0.50 9.53
N ILE A 70 10.42 -1.17 9.63
CA ILE A 70 9.24 -0.81 8.83
C ILE A 70 8.75 0.59 9.18
N LYS A 71 8.72 0.94 10.47
CA LYS A 71 8.19 2.23 10.93
C LYS A 71 9.08 3.38 10.46
N ASP A 72 10.40 3.22 10.58
CA ASP A 72 11.39 4.19 10.11
C ASP A 72 11.28 4.37 8.59
N THR A 73 11.15 3.26 7.84
CA THR A 73 10.95 3.31 6.37
C THR A 73 9.66 4.05 6.00
N VAL A 74 8.57 3.82 6.73
CA VAL A 74 7.27 4.49 6.47
C VAL A 74 7.35 5.99 6.79
N ASP A 75 8.04 6.36 7.87
CA ASP A 75 8.21 7.76 8.27
C ASP A 75 9.11 8.52 7.27
N ASP A 76 10.16 7.87 6.75
CA ASP A 76 11.01 8.42 5.69
C ASP A 76 10.22 8.62 4.38
N LEU A 77 9.41 7.63 3.99
CA LEU A 77 8.53 7.74 2.82
C LEU A 77 7.50 8.87 2.98
N ARG A 78 6.90 8.98 4.18
CA ARG A 78 5.91 10.03 4.47
C ARG A 78 6.55 11.42 4.40
N SER A 79 7.76 11.56 4.94
CA SER A 79 8.53 12.80 4.87
C SER A 79 8.90 13.16 3.44
N GLY A 80 9.28 12.18 2.62
CA GLY A 80 9.53 12.38 1.18
C GLY A 80 8.27 12.78 0.41
N VAL A 81 7.12 12.18 0.72
CA VAL A 81 5.82 12.53 0.12
C VAL A 81 5.37 13.93 0.53
N ASP A 82 5.51 14.30 1.80
CA ASP A 82 5.17 15.63 2.29
C ASP A 82 6.08 16.70 1.66
N ALA A 83 7.38 16.42 1.50
CA ALA A 83 8.31 17.29 0.79
C ALA A 83 7.89 17.50 -0.68
N VAL A 84 7.51 16.42 -1.38
CA VAL A 84 7.02 16.50 -2.76
C VAL A 84 5.69 17.26 -2.85
N ARG A 85 4.83 17.16 -1.84
CA ARG A 85 3.55 17.87 -1.79
C ARG A 85 3.73 19.38 -1.59
N ASP A 86 4.75 19.80 -0.85
CA ASP A 86 5.07 21.22 -0.67
C ASP A 86 5.68 21.87 -1.93
N PHE A 87 6.14 21.09 -2.90
CA PHE A 87 6.57 21.58 -4.21
C PHE A 87 5.43 21.72 -5.24
N ASP A 88 4.16 21.54 -4.85
CA ASP A 88 3.02 21.71 -5.76
C ASP A 88 2.93 23.19 -6.25
N PRO A 89 3.25 23.47 -7.53
CA PRO A 89 3.29 24.83 -8.07
C PRO A 89 1.88 25.41 -8.30
N LEU A 90 0.81 24.67 -7.98
CA LEU A 90 -0.58 25.09 -8.21
C LEU A 90 -1.15 25.99 -7.10
N LYS A 91 -0.40 26.25 -6.01
CA LYS A 91 -0.85 27.15 -4.93
C LYS A 91 -0.60 28.65 -5.19
N GLN A 92 0.13 28.98 -6.26
CA GLN A 92 0.51 30.35 -6.61
C GLN A 92 -0.22 30.82 -7.88
N GLY A 93 -1.57 30.75 -7.88
CA GLY A 93 -2.37 31.13 -9.05
C GLY A 93 -3.70 31.84 -8.78
N SER A 94 -4.13 32.00 -7.52
CA SER A 94 -5.50 32.47 -7.23
C SER A 94 -5.61 33.58 -6.18
N ALA A 95 -4.57 34.40 -6.00
CA ALA A 95 -4.66 35.55 -5.09
C ALA A 95 -3.95 36.80 -5.64
N GLU A 96 -4.33 37.26 -6.83
CA GLU A 96 -4.14 38.67 -7.17
C GLU A 96 -5.27 39.12 -8.11
N LYS A 97 -6.37 39.60 -7.51
CA LYS A 97 -7.34 40.44 -8.20
C LYS A 97 -7.06 41.85 -7.68
N PRO A 98 -6.63 42.82 -8.52
CA PRO A 98 -6.13 44.10 -8.05
C PRO A 98 -7.23 44.93 -7.40
N ASP A 99 -6.87 45.54 -6.28
CA ASP A 99 -7.61 46.61 -5.62
C ASP A 99 -7.88 47.77 -6.59
N ASP A 100 -9.15 48.16 -6.70
CA ASP A 100 -9.59 49.36 -7.42
C ASP A 100 -9.49 50.56 -6.45
N PRO A 101 -8.65 51.58 -6.71
CA PRO A 101 -8.50 52.69 -5.79
C PRO A 101 -9.68 53.65 -5.94
N GLU A 102 -10.31 53.97 -4.81
CA GLU A 102 -11.16 55.15 -4.67
C GLU A 102 -10.49 56.39 -5.31
N THR A 103 -11.14 56.96 -6.32
CA THR A 103 -10.91 58.36 -6.70
C THR A 103 -12.19 59.15 -6.45
N LYS A 104 -12.20 59.89 -5.34
CA LYS A 104 -12.95 61.14 -5.20
C LYS A 104 -12.65 62.05 -6.40
N SER A 105 -13.67 62.58 -7.09
CA SER A 105 -13.81 64.02 -7.35
C SER A 105 -15.08 64.32 -8.16
N SER A 106 -15.81 65.34 -7.67
CA SER A 106 -16.75 66.24 -8.38
C SER A 106 -18.15 65.75 -8.73
#